data_AF-A0A0K2LF65-F1
#
_entry.id   AF-A0A0K2LF65-F1
#
_cell.length_a   1.000
_cell.length_b   1.000
_cell.length_c   1.000
_cell.angle_alpha   90.00
_cell.angle_beta   90.00
_cell.angle_gamma   90.00
#
_symmetry.space_group_name_H-M   'P 1'
#
loop_
_entity.id
_entity.type
_entity.pdbx_description
1 polymer ?
#
loop_
_entity_poly.entity_id
_entity_poly.type
_entity_poly.pdbx_seq_one_letter_code
_entity_poly.pdbx_strand_id
1 'polypeptide(L)'
;MDKNELMKLIDNAAQDENVKNDQGLFSALLLAYKNLDDGKEFRDVVRKLGGVISTYLMTHQYKAPNDLMVLAKAVQADDQKFWKGTGISHLFW
;
A
#
# COMPACT_ATOMS: atom_id res chain seq x y z
N MET A 1 -8.09 8.15 -0.67
CA MET A 1 -8.73 6.86 -0.37
C MET A 1 -9.18 6.90 1.08
N ASP A 2 -10.23 6.20 1.47
CA ASP A 2 -10.62 6.10 2.89
C ASP A 2 -10.15 4.77 3.55
N LYS A 3 -10.32 4.67 4.87
CA LYS A 3 -9.93 3.47 5.65
C LYS A 3 -10.56 2.19 5.11
N ASN A 4 -11.86 2.21 4.83
CA ASN A 4 -12.61 1.01 4.43
C ASN A 4 -12.24 0.58 3.02
N GLU A 5 -12.03 1.55 2.13
CA GLU A 5 -11.53 1.32 0.78
C GLU A 5 -10.14 0.67 0.81
N LEU A 6 -9.22 1.17 1.64
CA LEU A 6 -7.90 0.57 1.81
C LEU A 6 -7.96 -0.86 2.38
N MET A 7 -8.77 -1.09 3.42
CA MET A 7 -8.94 -2.43 4.01
C MET A 7 -9.44 -3.44 2.98
N LYS A 8 -10.41 -3.05 2.14
CA LYS A 8 -10.93 -3.90 1.06
C LYS A 8 -9.87 -4.22 0.00
N LEU A 9 -9.05 -3.24 -0.38
CA LEU A 9 -7.96 -3.45 -1.33
C LEU A 9 -6.87 -4.37 -0.77
N ILE A 10 -6.57 -4.25 0.52
CA ILE A 10 -5.65 -5.15 1.23
C ILE A 10 -6.20 -6.57 1.23
N ASP A 11 -7.48 -6.76 1.59
CA ASP A 11 -8.12 -8.08 1.60
C ASP A 11 -8.09 -8.75 0.23
N ASN A 12 -8.42 -8.01 -0.83
CA ASN A 12 -8.38 -8.55 -2.19
C ASN A 12 -6.96 -8.96 -2.59
N ALA A 13 -5.95 -8.12 -2.34
CA ALA A 13 -4.57 -8.44 -2.66
C ALA A 13 -4.04 -9.64 -1.85
N ALA A 14 -4.44 -9.78 -0.59
CA ALA A 14 -4.04 -10.88 0.29
C ALA A 14 -4.66 -12.24 -0.10
N GLN A 15 -5.69 -12.26 -0.94
CA GLN A 15 -6.31 -13.50 -1.41
C GLN A 15 -5.54 -14.18 -2.54
N ASP A 16 -4.69 -13.44 -3.27
CA ASP A 16 -3.89 -13.99 -4.37
C ASP A 16 -2.83 -14.99 -3.89
N GLU A 17 -2.64 -16.08 -4.63
CA GLU A 17 -1.71 -17.15 -4.27
C GLU A 17 -0.25 -16.69 -4.28
N ASN A 18 0.15 -15.83 -5.23
CA ASN A 18 1.51 -15.31 -5.29
C ASN A 18 1.82 -14.42 -4.09
N VAL A 19 0.82 -13.65 -3.65
CA VAL A 19 0.93 -12.84 -2.44
C VAL A 19 1.01 -13.71 -1.19
N LYS A 20 0.17 -14.75 -1.07
CA LYS A 20 0.22 -15.69 0.06
C LYS A 20 1.55 -16.45 0.15
N ASN A 21 2.15 -16.77 -0.99
CA ASN A 21 3.44 -17.44 -1.07
C ASN A 21 4.62 -16.52 -0.73
N ASP A 22 4.45 -15.19 -0.84
CA ASP A 22 5.41 -14.22 -0.31
C ASP A 22 5.05 -13.85 1.14
N GLN A 23 5.70 -14.55 2.08
CA GLN A 23 5.43 -14.37 3.51
C GLN A 23 5.69 -12.93 3.98
N GLY A 24 6.63 -12.20 3.37
CA GLY A 24 6.96 -10.83 3.73
C GLY A 24 5.85 -9.86 3.36
N LEU A 25 5.39 -9.92 2.11
CA LEU A 25 4.28 -9.12 1.62
C LEU A 25 2.98 -9.48 2.34
N PHE A 26 2.67 -10.78 2.47
CA PHE A 26 1.45 -11.24 3.13
C PHE A 26 1.37 -10.76 4.57
N SER A 27 2.45 -10.91 5.35
CA SER A 27 2.50 -10.46 6.74
C SER A 27 2.34 -8.94 6.85
N ALA A 28 2.91 -8.18 5.91
CA ALA A 28 2.75 -6.73 5.89
C ALA A 28 1.32 -6.30 5.56
N LEU A 29 0.64 -6.99 4.64
CA LEU A 29 -0.77 -6.73 4.32
C LEU A 29 -1.66 -7.01 5.53
N LEU A 30 -1.49 -8.15 6.20
CA LEU A 30 -2.24 -8.46 7.42
C LEU A 30 -1.98 -7.46 8.55
N LEU A 31 -0.72 -7.05 8.73
CA LEU A 31 -0.36 -6.05 9.73
C LEU A 31 -0.99 -4.68 9.41
N ALA A 32 -1.00 -4.28 8.15
CA ALA A 32 -1.63 -3.04 7.71
C ALA A 32 -3.14 -3.08 7.97
N TYR A 33 -3.82 -4.18 7.63
CA TYR A 33 -5.24 -4.38 7.92
C TYR A 33 -5.53 -4.23 9.42
N LYS A 34 -4.79 -4.98 10.25
CA LYS A 34 -4.95 -4.94 11.70
C LYS A 34 -4.70 -3.54 12.26
N ASN A 35 -3.66 -2.85 11.80
CA ASN A 35 -3.37 -1.49 12.24
C ASN A 35 -4.52 -0.52 11.91
N LEU A 36 -5.14 -0.66 10.74
CA LEU A 36 -6.32 0.14 10.38
C LEU A 36 -7.49 -0.20 11.30
N ASP A 37 -7.75 -1.49 11.53
CA ASP A 37 -8.82 -1.96 12.40
C ASP A 37 -8.66 -1.43 13.84
N ASP A 38 -7.45 -1.54 14.40
CA ASP A 38 -7.03 -1.03 15.71
C ASP A 38 -7.08 0.52 15.82
N GLY A 39 -7.43 1.23 14.74
CA GLY A 39 -7.57 2.68 14.74
C GLY A 39 -6.25 3.45 14.71
N LYS A 40 -5.16 2.81 14.23
CA LYS A 40 -3.91 3.54 14.00
C LYS A 40 -4.08 4.59 12.92
N GLU A 41 -3.20 5.58 12.96
CA GLU A 41 -3.22 6.70 12.03
C GLU A 41 -3.10 6.18 10.59
N PHE A 42 -4.06 6.57 9.75
CA PHE A 42 -4.23 6.05 8.40
C PHE A 42 -3.00 6.27 7.53
N ARG A 43 -2.37 7.45 7.60
CA ARG A 43 -1.20 7.80 6.79
C ARG A 43 0.02 6.99 7.19
N ASP A 44 0.21 6.73 8.48
CA ASP A 44 1.30 5.87 8.97
C ASP A 44 1.17 4.45 8.41
N VAL A 45 -0.06 3.95 8.30
CA VAL A 45 -0.30 2.65 7.66
C VAL A 45 -0.04 2.71 6.16
N VAL A 46 -0.61 3.69 5.45
CA VAL A 46 -0.42 3.87 3.99
C VAL A 46 1.06 3.98 3.64
N ARG A 47 1.82 4.83 4.36
CA ARG A 47 3.25 5.05 4.11
C ARG A 47 4.08 3.78 4.32
N LYS A 48 3.85 3.06 5.42
CA LYS A 48 4.54 1.79 5.70
C LYS A 48 4.20 0.74 4.65
N LEU A 49 2.93 0.61 4.31
CA LEU A 49 2.45 -0.34 3.31
C LEU A 49 3.02 -0.01 1.92
N GLY A 50 3.05 1.27 1.54
CA GLY A 50 3.63 1.74 0.27
C GLY A 50 5.10 1.38 0.11
N GLY A 51 5.89 1.48 1.18
CA GLY A 51 7.28 1.02 1.21
C GLY A 51 7.43 -0.48 0.95
N VAL A 52 6.62 -1.31 1.61
CA VAL A 52 6.66 -2.78 1.42
C VAL A 52 6.23 -3.16 0.01
N ILE A 53 5.11 -2.62 -0.48
CA ILE A 53 4.62 -2.92 -1.83
C ILE A 53 5.64 -2.49 -2.88
N SER A 54 6.25 -1.32 -2.74
CA SER A 54 7.27 -0.85 -3.69
C SER A 54 8.48 -1.79 -3.71
N THR A 55 8.91 -2.27 -2.54
CA THR A 55 10.02 -3.23 -2.43
C THR A 55 9.67 -4.57 -3.08
N TYR A 56 8.46 -5.08 -2.86
CA TYR A 56 7.98 -6.29 -3.51
C TYR A 56 7.94 -6.14 -5.04
N LEU A 57 7.40 -5.04 -5.55
CA LEU A 57 7.33 -4.80 -7.00
C LEU A 57 8.73 -4.73 -7.62
N MET A 58 9.68 -4.06 -6.99
CA MET A 58 11.06 -3.99 -7.49
C MET A 58 11.74 -5.37 -7.50
N THR A 59 11.59 -6.15 -6.43
CA THR A 59 12.19 -7.49 -6.32
C THR A 59 11.59 -8.49 -7.31
N HIS A 60 10.33 -8.32 -7.68
CA HIS A 60 9.62 -9.16 -8.64
C HIS A 60 9.54 -8.58 -10.06
N GLN A 61 10.38 -7.59 -10.39
CA GLN A 61 10.44 -6.96 -11.73
C GLN A 61 9.06 -6.46 -12.22
N TYR A 62 8.25 -5.94 -11.31
CA TYR A 62 6.88 -5.46 -11.55
C TYR A 62 5.91 -6.53 -12.07
N LYS A 63 6.25 -7.82 -11.93
CA LYS A 63 5.33 -8.93 -12.18
C LYS A 63 4.55 -9.21 -10.90
N ALA A 64 3.35 -8.66 -10.84
CA ALA A 64 2.47 -8.77 -9.69
C ALA A 64 1.02 -9.03 -10.11
N PRO A 65 0.22 -9.66 -9.23
CA PRO A 65 -1.22 -9.81 -9.45
C PRO A 65 -1.92 -8.47 -9.63
N ASN A 66 -3.02 -8.47 -10.39
CA ASN A 66 -3.77 -7.25 -10.67
C ASN A 66 -4.25 -6.56 -9.38
N ASP A 67 -4.74 -7.31 -8.40
CA ASP A 67 -5.22 -6.72 -7.14
C ASP A 67 -4.11 -6.04 -6.34
N LEU A 68 -2.90 -6.61 -6.36
CA LEU A 68 -1.72 -5.96 -5.75
C LEU A 68 -1.33 -4.68 -6.51
N MET A 69 -1.43 -4.69 -7.84
CA MET A 69 -1.17 -3.51 -8.66
C MET A 69 -2.21 -2.40 -8.44
N VAL A 70 -3.48 -2.76 -8.23
CA VAL A 70 -4.54 -1.81 -7.88
C VAL A 70 -4.26 -1.19 -6.51
N LEU A 71 -3.92 -2.01 -5.51
CA LEU A 71 -3.54 -1.53 -4.19
C LEU A 71 -2.31 -0.60 -4.27
N ALA A 72 -1.28 -0.98 -5.03
CA ALA A 72 -0.07 -0.16 -5.21
C ALA A 72 -0.40 1.22 -5.77
N LYS A 73 -1.24 1.28 -6.81
CA LYS A 73 -1.69 2.55 -7.42
C LYS A 73 -2.49 3.40 -6.44
N ALA A 74 -3.38 2.79 -5.66
CA ALA A 74 -4.19 3.51 -4.68
C ALA A 74 -3.33 4.15 -3.59
N VAL A 75 -2.35 3.40 -3.06
CA VAL A 75 -1.39 3.88 -2.06
C VAL A 75 -0.51 5.00 -2.62
N GLN A 76 0.05 4.83 -3.82
CA GLN A 76 0.86 5.88 -4.47
C GLN A 76 0.08 7.16 -4.78
N ALA A 77 -1.19 7.03 -5.19
CA ALA A 77 -2.03 8.18 -5.47
C ALA A 77 -2.33 9.00 -4.20
N ASP A 78 -2.47 8.32 -3.05
CA ASP A 78 -2.70 8.98 -1.76
C ASP A 78 -1.44 9.74 -1.30
N ASP A 79 -0.26 9.12 -1.43
CA ASP A 79 1.03 9.77 -1.16
C ASP A 79 1.24 11.02 -2.04
N GLN A 80 0.96 10.92 -3.35
CA GLN A 80 1.10 12.06 -4.26
C GLN A 80 0.13 13.20 -3.95
N LYS A 81 -1.11 12.89 -3.54
CA LYS A 81 -2.08 13.91 -3.11
C LYS A 81 -1.58 14.67 -1.90
N PHE A 82 -0.94 13.97 -0.96
CA PHE A 82 -0.32 14.59 0.21
C PHE A 82 0.78 15.58 -0.19
N TRP A 83 1.75 15.16 -1.01
CA TRP A 83 2.85 16.05 -1.44
C TRP A 83 2.39 17.25 -2.28
N LYS A 84 1.32 17.10 -3.06
CA LYS A 84 0.71 18.22 -3.79
C LYS A 84 -0.05 19.18 -2.87
N GLY A 85 -0.69 18.67 -1.82
CA GLY A 85 -1.42 19.47 -0.84
C GLY A 85 -0.54 20.21 0.16
N THR A 86 0.71 19.78 0.37
CA THR A 86 1.67 20.42 1.28
C THR A 86 2.47 21.55 0.64
N GLY A 87 2.31 21.83 -0.66
CA GLY A 87 3.05 22.89 -1.36
C GLY A 87 4.55 22.64 -1.51
N ILE A 88 5.04 21.45 -1.13
CA ILE A 88 6.47 21.06 -1.20
C ILE A 88 6.92 20.76 -2.65
N SER A 89 6.00 20.77 -3.61
CA SER A 89 6.27 20.60 -5.05
C SER A 89 7.23 21.64 -5.66
N HIS A 90 7.64 22.68 -4.92
CA HIS A 90 8.62 23.68 -5.36
C HIS A 90 10.00 23.59 -4.67
N LEU A 91 10.24 22.61 -3.79
CA LEU A 91 11.52 22.49 -3.06
C LEU A 91 12.65 21.83 -3.87
N PHE A 92 12.35 21.35 -5.08
CA PHE A 92 13.34 20.81 -6.02
C PHE A 92 13.13 21.41 -7.41
N TRP A 93 13.46 22.70 -7.55
CA TRP A 93 13.79 23.35 -8.82
C TRP A 93 14.95 24.31 -8.60
#